data_AF-A0A9X3CKA2-F1
#
_entry.id   AF-A0A9X3CKA2-F1
#
_cell.length_a   1.000
_cell.length_b   1.000
_cell.length_c   1.000
_cell.angle_alpha   90.00
_cell.angle_beta   90.00
_cell.angle_gamma   90.00
#
_symmetry.space_group_name_H-M   'P 1'
#
loop_
_entity.id
_entity.type
_entity.pdbx_description
1 polymer ?
#
loop_
_entity_poly.entity_id
_entity_poly.type
_entity_poly.pdbx_seq_one_letter_code
_entity_poly.pdbx_strand_id
1 'polypeptide(L)'
;MTFRLLWRLREGWASFAQVEKPYERLLAKITHWALLLVSIAFPLSGIVMSILGGNGLAVFGLELVPMNINPLTQEKVAINGVLAKSANTIHTTLPWIFIGWLGLHIAGAIKHHVNDKTSTLNSMLGRKLSEQRVQE
;
A
#
# COMPACT_ATOMS: atom_id res chain seq x y z
N MET A 1 0.34 9.01 5.31
CA MET A 1 -0.30 7.92 4.52
C MET A 1 -1.53 7.33 5.20
N THR A 2 -1.57 7.21 6.53
CA THR A 2 -2.74 6.73 7.30
C THR A 2 -4.03 7.53 7.07
N PHE A 3 -3.92 8.86 6.93
CA PHE A 3 -5.05 9.74 6.62
C PHE A 3 -5.75 9.39 5.30
N ARG A 4 -5.00 8.95 4.28
CA ARG A 4 -5.59 8.54 2.99
C ARG A 4 -6.41 7.26 3.12
N LEU A 5 -6.03 6.34 4.02
CA LEU A 5 -6.77 5.10 4.27
C LEU A 5 -8.12 5.39 4.93
N LEU A 6 -8.12 6.22 5.98
CA LEU A 6 -9.33 6.67 6.67
C LEU A 6 -10.25 7.44 5.72
N TRP A 7 -9.69 8.32 4.90
CA TRP A 7 -10.44 9.04 3.88
C TRP A 7 -11.02 8.10 2.82
N ARG A 8 -10.25 7.11 2.34
CA ARG A 8 -10.69 6.12 1.34
C ARG A 8 -11.76 5.17 1.88
N LEU A 9 -11.70 4.82 3.16
CA LEU A 9 -12.75 4.04 3.85
C LEU A 9 -14.04 4.84 4.02
N ARG A 10 -13.93 6.16 4.23
CA ARG A 10 -15.09 7.05 4.43
C ARG A 10 -15.77 7.47 3.13
N GLU A 11 -15.01 7.82 2.09
CA GLU A 11 -15.54 8.33 0.82
C GLU A 11 -16.04 7.20 -0.12
N GLY A 12 -15.66 5.95 0.16
CA GLY A 12 -15.93 4.82 -0.71
C GLY A 12 -15.12 4.87 -2.02
N TRP A 13 -15.27 3.84 -2.85
CA TRP A 13 -14.65 3.82 -4.18
C TRP A 13 -15.47 4.68 -5.14
N ALA A 14 -14.79 5.57 -5.89
CA ALA A 14 -15.36 6.19 -7.08
C ALA A 14 -16.00 5.10 -7.94
N SER A 15 -17.27 5.32 -8.31
CA SER A 15 -18.14 4.24 -8.72
C SER A 15 -17.51 3.44 -9.86
N PHE A 16 -17.34 2.14 -9.65
CA PHE A 16 -17.05 1.19 -10.72
C PHE A 16 -18.23 1.08 -11.70
N ALA A 17 -19.16 2.05 -11.72
CA ALA A 17 -20.37 2.06 -12.53
C ALA A 17 -20.08 1.91 -14.03
N GLN A 18 -18.87 2.24 -14.45
CA GLN A 18 -18.39 2.16 -15.83
C GLN A 18 -17.81 0.79 -16.21
N VAL A 19 -17.58 -0.12 -15.25
CA VAL A 19 -17.06 -1.47 -15.55
C VAL A 19 -18.23 -2.39 -15.87
N GLU A 20 -18.43 -2.60 -17.18
CA GLU A 20 -19.49 -3.42 -17.81
C GLU A 20 -19.43 -4.89 -17.39
N LYS A 21 -18.22 -5.45 -17.25
CA LYS A 21 -18.03 -6.90 -17.02
C LYS A 21 -17.78 -7.24 -15.54
N PRO A 22 -18.51 -8.22 -14.96
CA PRO A 22 -18.44 -8.53 -13.52
C PRO A 22 -17.06 -9.04 -13.09
N TYR A 23 -16.37 -9.80 -13.95
CA TYR A 23 -15.03 -10.30 -13.66
C TYR A 23 -13.97 -9.18 -13.63
N GLU A 24 -14.08 -8.17 -14.49
CA GLU A 24 -13.18 -7.02 -14.52
C GLU A 24 -13.34 -6.15 -13.27
N ARG A 25 -14.60 -5.99 -12.81
CA ARG A 25 -14.91 -5.27 -11.58
C ARG A 25 -14.33 -5.97 -10.35
N LEU A 26 -14.39 -7.29 -10.29
CA LEU A 26 -13.79 -8.07 -9.20
C LEU A 26 -12.26 -7.92 -9.21
N LEU A 27 -11.63 -8.05 -10.38
CA LEU A 27 -10.17 -7.90 -10.53
C LEU A 27 -9.69 -6.50 -10.11
N ALA A 28 -10.44 -5.46 -10.48
CA ALA A 28 -10.13 -4.09 -10.11
C ALA A 28 -10.22 -3.88 -8.58
N LYS A 29 -11.23 -4.45 -7.91
CA LYS A 29 -11.36 -4.42 -6.45
C LYS A 29 -10.21 -5.15 -5.77
N ILE A 30 -9.90 -6.38 -6.21
CA ILE A 30 -8.81 -7.19 -5.63
C ILE A 30 -7.48 -6.45 -5.76
N THR A 31 -7.19 -5.91 -6.94
CA THR A 31 -5.94 -5.17 -7.19
C THR A 31 -5.79 -3.95 -6.28
N HIS A 32 -6.86 -3.17 -6.10
CA HIS A 32 -6.82 -2.01 -5.20
C HIS A 32 -6.63 -2.41 -3.73
N TRP A 33 -7.35 -3.45 -3.27
CA TRP A 33 -7.19 -3.97 -1.91
C TRP A 33 -5.79 -4.54 -1.69
N ALA A 34 -5.25 -5.27 -2.65
CA ALA A 34 -3.89 -5.81 -2.60
C ALA A 34 -2.86 -4.68 -2.45
N LEU A 35 -2.93 -3.63 -3.28
CA LEU A 35 -2.03 -2.49 -3.19
C LEU A 35 -2.14 -1.76 -1.84
N LEU A 36 -3.35 -1.65 -1.30
CA LEU A 36 -3.60 -1.02 0.00
C LEU A 36 -2.97 -1.82 1.14
N LEU A 37 -3.16 -3.14 1.14
CA LEU A 37 -2.58 -4.05 2.12
C LEU A 37 -1.06 -4.03 2.04
N VAL A 38 -0.49 -4.11 0.83
CA VAL A 38 0.96 -4.09 0.62
C VAL A 38 1.57 -2.77 1.10
N SER A 39 0.89 -1.63 0.86
CA SER A 39 1.34 -0.31 1.34
C SER A 39 1.44 -0.20 2.86
N ILE A 40 0.67 -0.98 3.61
CA ILE A 40 0.69 -1.01 5.09
C ILE A 40 1.64 -2.09 5.58
N ALA A 41 1.61 -3.27 4.96
CA ALA A 41 2.46 -4.40 5.32
C ALA A 41 3.95 -4.09 5.12
N PHE A 42 4.30 -3.30 4.10
CA PHE A 42 5.69 -2.94 3.83
C PHE A 42 6.35 -2.16 4.99
N PRO A 43 5.85 -0.99 5.44
CA PRO A 43 6.43 -0.29 6.59
C PRO A 43 6.33 -1.09 7.88
N LEU A 44 5.23 -1.84 8.08
CA LEU A 44 5.06 -2.66 9.28
C LEU A 44 6.13 -3.76 9.37
N SER A 45 6.41 -4.45 8.26
CA SER A 45 7.48 -5.46 8.20
C SER A 45 8.85 -4.87 8.51
N GLY A 46 9.14 -3.64 8.04
CA GLY A 46 10.39 -2.94 8.33
C GLY A 46 10.53 -2.57 9.81
N ILE A 47 9.46 -2.09 10.44
CA ILE A 47 9.44 -1.79 11.89
C ILE A 47 9.71 -3.06 12.71
N VAL A 48 9.00 -4.15 12.39
CA VAL A 48 9.17 -5.44 13.09
C VAL A 48 10.59 -5.98 12.90
N MET A 49 11.13 -5.91 11.68
CA MET A 49 12.51 -6.31 11.38
C MET A 49 13.52 -5.47 12.17
N SER A 50 13.31 -4.16 12.29
CA SER A 50 14.24 -3.25 12.99
C SER A 50 14.24 -3.51 14.50
N ILE A 51 13.07 -3.55 15.12
CA ILE A 51 12.89 -3.75 16.56
C ILE A 51 13.36 -5.16 16.95
N LEU A 52 12.79 -6.21 16.34
CA LEU A 52 13.08 -7.58 16.75
C LEU A 52 14.47 -8.04 16.31
N GLY A 53 15.01 -7.43 15.27
CA GLY A 53 16.39 -7.61 14.87
C GLY A 53 17.39 -7.01 15.85
N GLY A 54 16.98 -6.11 16.76
CA GLY A 54 17.86 -5.43 17.71
C GLY A 54 18.52 -4.17 17.15
N ASN A 55 18.11 -3.68 15.98
CA ASN A 55 18.64 -2.45 15.35
C ASN A 55 18.14 -1.15 16.02
N GLY A 56 17.19 -1.25 16.96
CA GLY A 56 16.46 -0.09 17.45
C GLY A 56 15.52 0.49 16.38
N LEU A 57 14.89 1.61 16.70
CA LEU A 57 14.02 2.37 15.79
C LEU A 57 14.15 3.86 16.11
N ALA A 58 14.69 4.62 15.15
CA ALA A 58 14.71 6.07 15.20
C ALA A 58 13.83 6.64 14.08
N VAL A 59 12.94 7.57 14.42
CA VAL A 59 12.03 8.21 13.47
C VAL A 59 12.26 9.70 13.52
N PHE A 60 12.70 10.29 12.40
CA PHE A 60 13.07 11.72 12.32
C PHE A 60 14.12 12.16 13.37
N GLY A 61 15.06 11.28 13.71
CA GLY A 61 16.09 11.55 14.72
C GLY A 61 15.64 11.35 16.16
N LEU A 62 14.36 11.04 16.40
CA LEU A 62 13.86 10.64 17.72
C LEU A 62 14.01 9.13 17.87
N GLU A 63 14.85 8.71 18.82
CA GLU A 63 14.98 7.32 19.21
C GLU A 63 13.71 6.87 19.93
N LEU A 64 12.91 6.01 19.28
CA LEU A 64 11.68 5.45 19.84
C LEU A 64 11.94 4.13 20.56
N VAL A 65 12.87 3.34 20.01
CA VAL A 65 13.27 2.05 20.56
C VAL A 65 14.80 1.97 20.52
N PRO A 66 15.47 1.75 21.65
CA PRO A 66 16.92 1.65 21.67
C PRO A 66 17.41 0.37 21.01
N MET A 67 18.65 0.41 20.54
CA MET A 67 19.33 -0.79 20.06
C MET A 67 19.45 -1.83 21.18
N ASN A 68 19.22 -3.09 20.83
CA ASN A 68 19.42 -4.20 21.76
C ASN A 68 20.86 -4.72 21.60
N ILE A 69 21.72 -4.30 22.51
CA ILE A 69 23.15 -4.63 22.52
C ILE A 69 23.50 -5.45 23.75
N ASN A 70 24.39 -6.44 23.56
CA ASN A 70 24.95 -7.18 24.68
C ASN A 70 25.96 -6.28 25.43
N PRO A 71 25.79 -6.04 26.74
CA PRO A 71 26.68 -5.15 27.49
C PRO A 71 28.13 -5.65 27.55
N LEU A 72 28.36 -6.95 27.42
CA LEU A 72 29.69 -7.57 27.52
C LEU A 72 30.44 -7.60 26.18
N THR A 73 29.74 -7.92 25.09
CA THR A 73 30.38 -8.05 23.76
C THR A 73 30.20 -6.81 22.89
N GLN A 74 29.33 -5.86 23.29
CA GLN A 74 28.90 -4.72 22.49
C GLN A 74 28.28 -5.10 21.13
N GLU A 75 27.92 -6.38 20.96
CA GLU A 75 27.30 -6.88 19.74
C GLU A 75 25.79 -6.76 19.81
N LYS A 76 25.19 -6.53 18.64
CA LYS A 76 23.75 -6.48 18.46
C LYS A 76 23.14 -7.87 18.67
N VAL A 77 22.12 -7.94 19.53
CA VAL A 77 21.39 -9.19 19.81
C VAL A 77 19.95 -9.06 19.34
N ALA A 78 19.51 -10.01 18.52
CA ALA A 78 18.11 -10.08 18.11
C ALA A 78 17.24 -10.43 19.33
N ILE A 79 16.17 -9.67 19.56
CA ILE A 79 15.18 -9.95 20.61
C ILE A 79 14.44 -11.25 20.27
N ASN A 80 14.09 -11.42 19.00
CA ASN A 80 13.50 -12.66 18.49
C ASN A 80 14.00 -12.93 17.07
N GLY A 81 15.01 -13.79 16.95
CA GLY A 81 15.65 -14.10 15.66
C GLY A 81 14.70 -14.74 14.64
N VAL A 82 13.71 -15.52 15.10
CA VAL A 82 12.74 -16.19 14.21
C VAL A 82 11.83 -15.16 13.56
N LEU A 83 11.21 -14.29 14.37
CA LEU A 83 10.32 -13.24 13.85
C LEU A 83 11.09 -12.20 13.04
N ALA A 84 12.30 -11.82 13.46
CA ALA A 84 13.14 -10.90 12.71
C ALA A 84 13.49 -11.44 11.32
N LYS A 85 13.81 -12.75 11.22
CA LYS A 85 14.09 -13.40 9.94
C LYS A 85 12.83 -13.45 9.06
N SER A 86 11.68 -13.82 9.62
CA SER A 86 10.40 -13.82 8.89
C SER A 86 10.03 -12.42 8.38
N ALA A 87 10.20 -11.39 9.21
CA ALA A 87 9.96 -10.00 8.83
C ALA A 87 10.92 -9.54 7.72
N ASN A 88 12.18 -9.93 7.77
CA ASN A 88 13.15 -9.65 6.69
C ASN A 88 12.76 -10.33 5.36
N THR A 89 12.36 -11.61 5.40
CA THR A 89 11.88 -12.32 4.21
C THR A 89 10.66 -11.63 3.62
N ILE A 90 9.70 -11.24 4.47
CA ILE A 90 8.50 -10.51 4.05
C ILE A 90 8.90 -9.16 3.44
N HIS A 91 9.78 -8.40 4.10
CA HIS A 91 10.22 -7.08 3.66
C HIS A 91 10.97 -7.11 2.32
N THR A 92 11.76 -8.15 2.06
CA THR A 92 12.50 -8.32 0.81
C THR A 92 11.63 -8.90 -0.32
N THR A 93 10.62 -9.70 0.00
CA THR A 93 9.72 -10.32 -0.99
C THR A 93 8.55 -9.41 -1.38
N LEU A 94 8.04 -8.60 -0.45
CA LEU A 94 6.89 -7.71 -0.69
C LEU A 94 7.04 -6.78 -1.91
N PRO A 95 8.21 -6.15 -2.15
CA PRO A 95 8.41 -5.27 -3.30
C PRO A 95 8.16 -5.95 -4.64
N TRP A 96 8.55 -7.21 -4.79
CA TRP A 96 8.32 -7.98 -6.02
C TRP A 96 6.82 -8.23 -6.26
N ILE A 97 6.10 -8.60 -5.19
CA ILE A 97 4.65 -8.76 -5.22
C ILE A 97 3.96 -7.41 -5.53
N PHE A 98 4.44 -6.33 -4.92
CA PHE A 98 3.94 -4.97 -5.14
C PHE A 98 4.06 -4.57 -6.62
N ILE A 99 5.21 -4.81 -7.24
CA ILE A 99 5.43 -4.50 -8.67
C ILE A 99 4.43 -5.25 -9.55
N GLY A 100 4.16 -6.52 -9.26
CA GLY A 100 3.15 -7.31 -9.98
C GLY A 100 1.75 -6.69 -9.90
N TRP A 101 1.30 -6.33 -8.69
CA TRP A 101 0.00 -5.69 -8.49
C TRP A 101 -0.07 -4.28 -9.08
N LEU A 102 1.02 -3.52 -8.99
CA LEU A 102 1.12 -2.17 -9.55
C LEU A 102 1.03 -2.24 -11.08
N GLY A 103 1.70 -3.21 -11.70
CA GLY A 103 1.58 -3.48 -13.14
C GLY A 103 0.14 -3.79 -13.54
N LEU A 104 -0.54 -4.67 -12.79
CA LEU A 104 -1.95 -5.01 -13.04
C LEU A 104 -2.87 -3.78 -12.88
N HIS A 105 -2.59 -2.92 -11.91
CA HIS A 105 -3.32 -1.67 -11.69
C HIS A 105 -3.17 -0.70 -12.86
N ILE A 106 -1.93 -0.48 -13.31
CA ILE A 106 -1.63 0.40 -14.45
C ILE A 106 -2.24 -0.17 -15.74
N ALA A 107 -2.10 -1.48 -15.98
CA ALA A 107 -2.67 -2.14 -17.14
C ALA A 107 -4.21 -2.03 -17.16
N GLY A 108 -4.86 -2.21 -16.01
CA GLY A 108 -6.29 -1.98 -15.86
C GLY A 108 -6.68 -0.54 -16.17
N ALA A 109 -5.94 0.44 -15.63
CA ALA A 109 -6.19 1.86 -15.90
C ALA A 109 -6.03 2.20 -17.39
N ILE A 110 -5.00 1.68 -18.07
CA ILE A 110 -4.78 1.89 -19.51
C ILE A 110 -5.88 1.23 -20.32
N LYS A 111 -6.22 -0.04 -20.04
CA LYS A 111 -7.28 -0.76 -20.75
C LYS A 111 -8.61 0.00 -20.66
N HIS A 112 -8.99 0.42 -19.45
CA HIS A 112 -10.19 1.23 -19.27
C HIS A 112 -10.06 2.60 -19.92
N HIS A 113 -8.87 3.21 -19.98
CA HIS A 113 -8.70 4.49 -20.66
C HIS A 113 -8.87 4.39 -22.20
N VAL A 114 -8.41 3.28 -22.80
CA VAL A 114 -8.51 3.04 -24.25
C VAL A 114 -9.93 2.63 -24.65
N ASN A 115 -10.62 1.81 -23.84
CA ASN A 115 -11.99 1.34 -24.12
C ASN A 115 -13.06 2.33 -23.63
N ASP A 116 -12.94 2.84 -22.40
CA ASP A 116 -13.88 3.75 -21.77
C ASP A 116 -13.31 5.17 -21.83
N LYS A 117 -13.54 5.83 -22.98
CA LYS A 117 -13.15 7.23 -23.18
C LYS A 117 -13.70 8.08 -22.02
N THR A 118 -12.80 8.48 -21.11
CA THR A 118 -12.91 9.62 -20.16
C THR A 118 -13.79 9.52 -18.89
N SER A 119 -13.66 8.47 -18.06
CA SER A 119 -14.21 8.55 -16.68
C SER A 119 -13.24 8.12 -15.56
N THR A 120 -12.51 7.03 -15.74
CA THR A 120 -11.62 6.46 -14.70
C THR A 120 -10.43 7.36 -14.33
N LEU A 121 -9.79 8.00 -15.32
CA LEU A 121 -8.64 8.89 -15.08
C LEU A 121 -9.06 10.24 -14.43
N ASN A 122 -10.23 10.76 -14.81
CA ASN A 122 -10.77 12.01 -14.24
C ASN A 122 -11.11 11.86 -12.76
N SER A 123 -11.62 10.69 -12.36
CA SER A 123 -11.83 10.33 -10.95
C SER A 123 -10.51 10.29 -10.15
N MET A 124 -9.40 9.80 -10.74
CA MET A 124 -8.10 9.79 -10.06
C MET A 124 -7.45 11.17 -9.98
N LEU A 125 -7.72 12.05 -10.96
CA LEU A 125 -7.26 13.44 -11.00
C LEU A 125 -8.10 14.39 -10.13
N GLY A 126 -9.14 13.90 -9.45
CA GLY A 126 -10.03 14.74 -8.65
C GLY A 126 -10.92 15.67 -9.47
N ARG A 127 -10.98 15.49 -10.80
CA ARG A 127 -11.98 16.17 -11.64
C ARG A 127 -13.32 15.49 -11.42
N LYS A 128 -14.08 15.96 -10.41
CA LYS A 128 -15.54 15.85 -10.48
C LYS A 128 -15.92 16.50 -11.81
N LEU A 129 -16.68 15.79 -12.63
CA LEU A 129 -17.51 16.45 -13.64
C LEU A 129 -18.56 17.25 -12.86
N SER A 130 -18.16 18.41 -12.33
CA SER A 130 -19.08 19.49 -12.11
C SER A 130 -19.62 19.88 -13.49
N GLU A 131 -20.94 20.10 -13.55
CA GLU A 131 -21.61 20.84 -14.63
C GLU A 131 -22.04 20.09 -15.90
N GLN A 132 -22.87 19.03 -15.83
CA GLN A 132 -23.79 18.73 -16.96
C GLN A 132 -25.15 18.11 -16.56
N ARG A 133 -25.75 18.50 -15.42
CA ARG A 133 -27.18 18.20 -15.17
C ARG A 133 -27.90 19.22 -14.29
N VAL A 134 -27.53 20.48 -14.42
CA VAL A 134 -28.36 21.59 -13.97
C VAL A 134 -28.29 22.61 -15.10
N GLN A 135 -29.43 22.88 -15.72
CA GLN A 135 -29.72 23.75 -16.87
C GLN A 135 -29.98 23.00 -18.18
N GLU A 136 -31.28 23.02 -18.49
CA GLU A 136 -32.03 22.64 -19.70
C GLU A 136 -32.49 21.18 -19.84
#